data_AF-A0A369I5D6-F1
#
_entry.id   AF-A0A369I5D6-F1
#
_cell.length_a   1.000
_cell.length_b   1.000
_cell.length_c   1.000
_cell.angle_alpha   90.00
_cell.angle_beta   90.00
_cell.angle_gamma   90.00
#
_symmetry.space_group_name_H-M   'P 1'
#
loop_
_entity.id
_entity.type
_entity.pdbx_description
1 polymer ?
#
loop_
_entity_poly.entity_id
_entity_poly.type
_entity_poly.pdbx_seq_one_letter_code
_entity_poly.pdbx_strand_id
1 'polypeptide(L)'
;MLNKARLLSNIAKYSKIRKSKMNYQPPVYLTPHLYMTNEEVAIVDGLVDHQEMPKKFDSNRVITYFEGQDFCLVLYFADLKDRGFQKYVVSDFSVNVEEMCMLSNSLTQMIGEGINVHLLSQAKNRVDNMIHMSGTFRALFGKKKAEETDDW
;
A
#
# COMPACT_ATOMS: atom_id res chain seq x y z
N MET A 1 -6.88 -14.94 -13.82
CA MET A 1 -7.72 -13.73 -13.91
C MET A 1 -8.44 -13.52 -12.58
N LEU A 2 -7.82 -12.79 -11.65
CA LEU A 2 -8.47 -12.42 -10.38
C LEU A 2 -9.52 -11.34 -10.68
N ASN A 3 -10.78 -11.63 -10.35
CA ASN A 3 -11.93 -10.89 -10.84
C ASN A 3 -11.99 -9.47 -10.22
N LYS A 4 -11.84 -8.42 -11.03
CA LYS A 4 -11.94 -6.99 -10.66
C LYS A 4 -13.15 -6.69 -9.77
N ALA A 5 -14.27 -7.40 -9.99
CA ALA A 5 -15.48 -7.29 -9.18
C ALA A 5 -15.28 -7.67 -7.69
N ARG A 6 -14.40 -8.63 -7.40
CA ARG A 6 -14.07 -9.10 -6.04
C ARG A 6 -13.19 -8.09 -5.29
N LEU A 7 -12.29 -7.43 -6.02
CA LEU A 7 -11.45 -6.36 -5.47
C LEU A 7 -12.31 -5.16 -5.06
N LEU A 8 -13.22 -4.75 -5.94
CA LEU A 8 -14.15 -3.64 -5.72
C LEU A 8 -15.17 -3.92 -4.61
N SER A 9 -15.69 -5.14 -4.55
CA SER A 9 -16.62 -5.52 -3.48
C SER A 9 -15.94 -5.58 -2.12
N ASN A 10 -14.67 -6.01 -2.08
CA ASN A 10 -13.86 -5.92 -0.87
C ASN A 10 -13.64 -4.46 -0.48
N ILE A 11 -13.17 -3.59 -1.38
CA ILE A 11 -12.95 -2.16 -1.06
C ILE A 11 -14.22 -1.47 -0.52
N ALA A 12 -15.38 -1.69 -1.17
CA ALA A 12 -16.66 -1.09 -0.76
C ALA A 12 -17.18 -1.63 0.59
N LYS A 13 -16.93 -2.91 0.89
CA LYS A 13 -17.30 -3.50 2.18
C LYS A 13 -16.49 -2.93 3.34
N TYR A 14 -15.21 -2.60 3.10
CA TYR A 14 -14.31 -2.06 4.12
C TYR A 14 -14.65 -0.62 4.50
N SER A 15 -15.12 0.20 3.55
CA SER A 15 -15.63 1.55 3.80
C SER A 15 -16.81 1.58 4.80
N LYS A 16 -17.70 0.58 4.77
CA LYS A 16 -18.91 0.54 5.60
C LYS A 16 -18.71 0.04 7.05
N ILE A 17 -17.60 -0.62 7.37
CA ILE A 17 -17.40 -1.31 8.67
C ILE A 17 -16.80 -0.39 9.76
N ARG A 18 -16.36 0.84 9.43
CA ARG A 18 -15.74 1.77 10.40
C ARG A 18 -16.76 2.46 11.32
N LYS A 19 -17.33 1.71 12.28
CA LYS A 19 -17.91 2.26 13.51
C LYS A 19 -17.25 1.61 14.74
N SER A 20 -16.79 2.49 15.63
CA SER A 20 -16.07 2.31 16.91
C SER A 20 -15.97 0.91 17.54
N LYS A 21 -14.75 0.38 17.52
CA LYS A 21 -14.00 -0.43 18.52
C LYS A 21 -12.63 -0.67 17.87
N MET A 22 -11.56 -0.99 18.62
CA MET A 22 -10.27 -1.34 18.00
C MET A 22 -10.48 -2.51 17.05
N ASN A 23 -10.64 -2.20 15.76
CA ASN A 23 -11.10 -3.10 14.72
C ASN A 23 -9.86 -3.68 14.04
N TYR A 24 -9.03 -4.43 14.78
CA TYR A 24 -8.06 -5.29 14.11
C TYR A 24 -8.84 -6.17 13.13
N GLN A 25 -8.46 -6.08 11.85
CA GLN A 25 -8.92 -6.99 10.83
C GLN A 25 -7.72 -7.83 10.38
N PRO A 26 -7.91 -9.14 10.20
CA PRO A 26 -6.84 -9.97 9.67
C PRO A 26 -6.38 -9.42 8.31
N PRO A 27 -5.10 -9.59 7.96
CA PRO A 27 -4.57 -9.16 6.69
C PRO A 27 -5.43 -9.64 5.51
N VAL A 28 -5.67 -8.73 4.57
CA VAL A 28 -6.50 -8.96 3.40
C VAL A 28 -5.58 -9.10 2.20
N TYR A 29 -5.44 -10.32 1.72
CA TYR A 29 -4.68 -10.60 0.51
C TYR A 29 -5.51 -10.24 -0.71
N LEU A 30 -5.04 -9.23 -1.45
CA LEU A 30 -5.62 -8.81 -2.73
C LEU A 30 -5.05 -9.66 -3.86
N THR A 31 -3.77 -10.01 -3.77
CA THR A 31 -3.08 -11.04 -4.54
C THR A 31 -2.15 -11.82 -3.61
N PRO A 32 -1.44 -12.87 -4.06
CA PRO A 32 -0.40 -13.52 -3.28
C PRO A 32 0.75 -12.59 -2.85
N HIS A 33 0.98 -11.48 -3.56
CA HIS A 33 2.09 -10.54 -3.32
C HIS A 33 1.63 -9.14 -2.93
N LEU A 34 0.32 -8.88 -2.83
CA LEU A 34 -0.24 -7.61 -2.36
C LEU A 34 -1.28 -7.88 -1.27
N TYR A 35 -1.04 -7.33 -0.08
CA TYR A 35 -2.01 -7.38 1.01
C TYR A 35 -2.15 -6.03 1.71
N MET A 36 -3.25 -5.88 2.46
CA MET A 36 -3.47 -4.74 3.34
C MET A 36 -3.73 -5.21 4.78
N THR A 37 -3.31 -4.40 5.74
CA THR A 37 -3.60 -4.61 7.17
C THR A 37 -3.83 -3.28 7.87
N ASN A 38 -4.57 -3.31 8.97
CA ASN A 38 -4.74 -2.19 9.89
C ASN A 38 -4.31 -2.56 11.32
N GLU A 39 -3.46 -3.58 11.45
CA GLU A 39 -2.89 -4.01 12.72
C GLU A 39 -1.97 -2.93 13.29
N GLU A 40 -2.54 -2.07 14.13
CA GLU A 40 -1.89 -0.86 14.60
C GLU A 40 -0.57 -1.13 15.33
N VAL A 41 -0.51 -2.16 16.17
CA VAL A 41 0.72 -2.52 16.91
C VAL A 41 1.84 -2.87 15.92
N ALA A 42 1.58 -3.80 14.99
CA ALA A 42 2.58 -4.19 13.98
C ALA A 42 2.99 -3.03 13.06
N ILE A 43 2.06 -2.13 12.74
CA ILE A 43 2.36 -0.93 11.93
C ILE A 43 3.26 0.04 12.71
N VAL A 44 2.96 0.30 13.97
CA VAL A 44 3.75 1.21 14.83
C VAL A 44 5.15 0.63 15.07
N ASP A 45 5.26 -0.65 15.37
CA ASP A 45 6.54 -1.33 15.56
C ASP A 45 7.40 -1.20 14.30
N GLY A 46 6.84 -1.50 13.12
CA GLY A 46 7.54 -1.31 11.85
C GLY A 46 7.95 0.14 11.59
N LEU A 47 7.11 1.13 11.91
CA LEU A 47 7.47 2.54 11.78
C LEU A 47 8.63 2.94 12.71
N VAL A 48 8.68 2.39 13.92
CA VAL A 48 9.77 2.65 14.88
C VAL A 48 11.06 2.00 14.43
N ASP A 49 11.02 0.72 14.06
CA ASP A 49 12.19 -0.06 13.65
C ASP A 49 12.86 0.54 12.40
N HIS A 50 12.07 1.11 11.50
CA HIS A 50 12.55 1.78 10.30
C HIS A 50 12.82 3.29 10.46
N GLN A 51 12.68 3.85 11.67
CA GLN A 51 12.88 5.28 11.97
C GLN A 51 11.96 6.23 11.17
N GLU A 52 10.79 5.74 10.76
CA GLU A 52 9.80 6.48 9.97
C GLU A 52 8.61 7.00 10.79
N MET A 53 8.66 6.80 12.12
CA MET A 53 7.59 7.23 13.03
C MET A 53 7.41 8.76 13.01
N PRO A 54 6.23 9.28 12.62
CA PRO A 54 5.96 10.71 12.66
C PRO A 54 6.05 11.27 14.07
N LYS A 55 6.66 12.46 14.21
CA LYS A 55 6.70 13.18 15.50
C LYS A 55 5.32 13.63 15.98
N LYS A 56 4.37 13.83 15.06
CA LYS A 56 3.01 14.29 15.32
C LYS A 56 1.99 13.65 14.38
N PHE A 57 0.84 13.30 14.94
CA PHE A 57 -0.31 12.68 14.27
C PHE A 57 -1.51 13.63 14.16
N ASP A 58 -1.23 14.93 14.02
CA ASP A 58 -2.21 16.00 13.91
C ASP A 58 -2.80 16.15 12.49
N SER A 59 -2.22 15.47 11.51
CA SER A 59 -2.56 15.55 10.10
C SER A 59 -2.38 14.20 9.41
N ASN A 60 -3.07 14.00 8.28
CA ASN A 60 -2.93 12.76 7.52
C ASN A 60 -1.47 12.57 7.05
N ARG A 61 -0.98 11.33 7.05
CA ARG A 61 0.40 11.01 6.66
C ARG A 61 0.44 9.90 5.62
N VAL A 62 1.31 10.06 4.63
CA VAL A 62 1.78 8.98 3.76
C VAL A 62 3.22 8.68 4.16
N ILE A 63 3.49 7.43 4.48
CA ILE A 63 4.81 6.96 4.90
C ILE A 63 5.14 5.73 4.07
N THR A 64 6.39 5.60 3.65
CA THR A 64 6.86 4.43 2.91
C THR A 64 8.18 3.95 3.48
N TYR A 65 8.34 2.64 3.61
CA TYR A 65 9.60 2.02 4.02
C TYR A 65 9.74 0.63 3.39
N PHE A 66 10.88 -0.01 3.64
CA PHE A 66 11.17 -1.35 3.14
C PHE A 66 11.37 -2.34 4.29
N GLU A 67 10.65 -3.46 4.26
CA GLU A 67 10.90 -4.62 5.11
C GLU A 67 11.65 -5.66 4.27
N GLY A 68 12.98 -5.62 4.33
CA GLY A 68 13.81 -6.41 3.42
C GLY A 68 13.63 -5.97 1.97
N GLN A 69 12.91 -6.76 1.17
CA GLN A 69 12.63 -6.49 -0.24
C GLN A 69 11.16 -6.10 -0.49
N ASP A 70 10.37 -6.03 0.56
CA ASP A 70 8.95 -5.69 0.51
C ASP A 70 8.78 -4.17 0.54
N PHE A 71 7.91 -3.64 -0.31
CA PHE A 71 7.52 -2.24 -0.26
C PHE A 71 6.33 -2.08 0.68
N CYS A 72 6.49 -1.25 1.71
CA CYS A 72 5.45 -0.92 2.66
C CYS A 72 4.96 0.52 2.44
N LEU A 73 3.64 0.68 2.28
CA LEU A 73 2.96 1.97 2.22
C LEU A 73 2.00 2.08 3.41
N VAL A 74 2.25 3.03 4.31
CA VAL A 74 1.39 3.32 5.45
C VAL A 74 0.66 4.64 5.23
N LEU A 75 -0.66 4.59 5.39
CA LEU A 75 -1.53 5.75 5.43
C LEU A 75 -2.02 5.95 6.87
N TYR A 76 -1.85 7.15 7.39
CA TYR A 76 -2.47 7.58 8.63
C TYR A 76 -3.56 8.61 8.34
N PHE A 77 -4.76 8.34 8.84
CA PHE A 77 -5.91 9.26 8.80
C PHE A 77 -6.03 9.94 10.16
N ALA A 78 -6.05 11.27 10.20
CA ALA A 78 -6.07 12.05 11.43
C ALA A 78 -7.49 12.48 11.88
N ASP A 79 -8.43 12.58 10.94
CA ASP A 79 -9.82 12.95 11.21
C ASP A 79 -10.47 11.92 12.15
N LEU A 80 -11.13 12.39 13.19
CA LEU A 80 -11.76 11.55 14.22
C LEU A 80 -12.77 10.53 13.66
N LYS A 81 -13.39 10.82 12.50
CA LYS A 81 -14.39 9.93 11.90
C LYS A 81 -13.78 8.66 11.33
N ASP A 82 -12.57 8.74 10.79
CA ASP A 82 -11.89 7.64 10.11
C ASP A 82 -10.46 7.39 10.61
N ARG A 83 -10.12 7.96 11.77
CA ARG A 83 -8.78 7.92 12.37
C ARG A 83 -8.22 6.51 12.43
N GLY A 84 -6.94 6.39 12.07
CA GLY A 84 -6.18 5.17 12.25
C GLY A 84 -5.22 4.90 11.10
N PHE A 85 -4.59 3.73 11.16
CA PHE A 85 -3.63 3.29 10.17
C PHE A 85 -4.25 2.35 9.13
N GLN A 86 -3.68 2.42 7.93
CA GLN A 86 -3.83 1.42 6.88
C GLN A 86 -2.46 1.18 6.25
N LYS A 87 -1.95 -0.05 6.32
CA LYS A 87 -0.73 -0.48 5.65
C LYS A 87 -1.09 -1.31 4.42
N TYR A 88 -0.42 -1.05 3.31
CA TYR A 88 -0.35 -1.89 2.13
C TYR A 88 1.07 -2.41 1.99
N VAL A 89 1.20 -3.67 1.61
CA VAL A 89 2.50 -4.31 1.40
C VAL A 89 2.50 -4.98 0.05
N VAL A 90 3.52 -4.67 -0.75
CA VAL A 90 3.85 -5.43 -1.95
C VAL A 90 5.12 -6.22 -1.67
N SER A 91 4.96 -7.53 -1.54
CA SER A 91 6.09 -8.42 -1.27
C SER A 91 7.01 -8.48 -2.48
N ASP A 92 8.31 -8.38 -2.25
CA ASP A 92 9.32 -8.36 -3.31
C ASP A 92 8.93 -7.48 -4.50
N PHE A 93 8.65 -6.21 -4.22
CA PHE A 93 8.05 -5.29 -5.19
C PHE A 93 8.88 -5.14 -6.48
N SER A 94 10.20 -5.39 -6.38
CA SER A 94 11.13 -5.27 -7.50
C SER A 94 10.85 -6.28 -8.61
N VAL A 95 10.26 -7.43 -8.29
CA VAL A 95 9.82 -8.44 -9.28
C VAL A 95 8.31 -8.47 -9.44
N ASN A 96 7.56 -8.08 -8.41
CA ASN A 96 6.09 -8.00 -8.42
C ASN A 96 5.60 -6.59 -8.77
N VAL A 97 6.03 -6.08 -9.93
CA VAL A 97 5.68 -4.72 -10.40
C VAL A 97 4.21 -4.63 -10.79
N GLU A 98 3.59 -5.73 -11.22
CA GLU A 98 2.16 -5.77 -11.54
C GLU A 98 1.31 -5.42 -10.31
N GLU A 99 1.66 -5.95 -9.13
CA GLU A 99 1.02 -5.60 -7.85
C GLU A 99 1.18 -4.12 -7.49
N MET A 100 2.34 -3.53 -7.77
CA MET A 100 2.55 -2.09 -7.59
C MET A 100 1.62 -1.28 -8.51
N CYS A 101 1.47 -1.68 -9.77
CA CYS A 101 0.53 -1.08 -10.70
C CYS A 101 -0.93 -1.25 -10.23
N MET A 102 -1.29 -2.43 -9.71
CA MET A 102 -2.62 -2.68 -9.13
C MET A 102 -2.89 -1.76 -7.93
N LEU A 103 -1.90 -1.55 -7.06
CA LEU A 103 -2.01 -0.61 -5.94
C LEU A 103 -2.20 0.83 -6.42
N SER A 104 -1.39 1.29 -7.40
CA SER A 104 -1.54 2.63 -7.99
C SER A 104 -2.91 2.85 -8.64
N ASN A 105 -3.41 1.86 -9.38
CA ASN A 105 -4.74 1.90 -9.98
C ASN A 105 -5.85 1.95 -8.93
N SER A 106 -5.70 1.18 -7.84
CA SER A 106 -6.66 1.20 -6.72
C SER A 106 -6.72 2.57 -6.05
N LEU A 107 -5.56 3.20 -5.82
CA LEU A 107 -5.48 4.57 -5.31
C LEU A 107 -6.14 5.57 -6.27
N THR A 108 -5.89 5.44 -7.57
CA THR A 108 -6.50 6.28 -8.62
C THR A 108 -8.03 6.21 -8.59
N GLN A 109 -8.57 5.00 -8.43
CA GLN A 109 -10.02 4.84 -8.36
C GLN A 109 -10.61 5.50 -7.09
N MET A 110 -9.99 5.28 -5.93
CA MET A 110 -10.46 5.89 -4.68
C MET A 110 -10.38 7.44 -4.73
N ILE A 111 -9.37 7.99 -5.42
CA ILE A 111 -9.29 9.42 -5.72
C ILE A 111 -10.48 9.87 -6.58
N GLY A 112 -10.82 9.11 -7.62
CA GLY A 112 -11.97 9.39 -8.49
C GLY A 112 -13.32 9.35 -7.76
N GLU A 113 -13.41 8.56 -6.69
CA GLU A 113 -14.57 8.49 -5.79
C GLU A 113 -14.60 9.63 -4.75
N GLY A 114 -13.60 10.52 -4.74
CA GLY A 114 -13.51 11.67 -3.84
C GLY A 114 -13.02 11.34 -2.43
N ILE A 115 -12.51 10.12 -2.20
CA ILE A 115 -12.07 9.66 -0.88
C ILE A 115 -10.69 10.25 -0.57
N ASN A 116 -10.57 11.04 0.50
CA ASN A 116 -9.28 11.54 1.02
C ASN A 116 -8.27 11.97 -0.08
N VAL A 117 -8.76 12.71 -1.09
CA VAL A 117 -8.09 12.94 -2.38
C VAL A 117 -6.63 13.33 -2.21
N HIS A 118 -6.34 14.32 -1.36
CA HIS A 118 -4.97 14.81 -1.16
C HIS A 118 -4.01 13.73 -0.63
N LEU A 119 -4.45 12.95 0.37
CA LEU A 119 -3.66 11.87 0.96
C LEU A 119 -3.39 10.77 -0.08
N LEU A 120 -4.44 10.36 -0.79
CA LEU A 120 -4.33 9.29 -1.78
C LEU A 120 -3.50 9.71 -3.00
N SER A 121 -3.56 10.98 -3.43
CA SER A 121 -2.69 11.49 -4.49
C SER A 121 -1.23 11.45 -4.09
N GLN A 122 -0.90 11.82 -2.84
CA GLN A 122 0.47 11.68 -2.34
C GLN A 122 0.92 10.21 -2.30
N ALA A 123 0.05 9.31 -1.83
CA ALA A 123 0.32 7.88 -1.78
C ALA A 123 0.57 7.31 -3.18
N LYS A 124 -0.27 7.67 -4.15
CA LYS A 124 -0.13 7.26 -5.56
C LYS A 124 1.23 7.69 -6.12
N ASN A 125 1.61 8.95 -5.91
CA ASN A 125 2.90 9.46 -6.38
C ASN A 125 4.09 8.67 -5.80
N ARG A 126 4.01 8.25 -4.52
CA ARG A 126 5.04 7.40 -3.92
C ARG A 126 5.11 6.03 -4.59
N VAL A 127 3.96 5.40 -4.83
CA VAL A 127 3.88 4.10 -5.52
C VAL A 127 4.41 4.20 -6.95
N ASP A 128 4.01 5.22 -7.71
CA ASP A 128 4.45 5.42 -9.10
C ASP A 128 5.97 5.63 -9.19
N ASN A 129 6.53 6.45 -8.30
CA ASN A 129 7.99 6.61 -8.21
C ASN A 129 8.68 5.27 -7.97
N MET A 130 8.11 4.41 -7.13
CA MET A 130 8.67 3.08 -6.87
C MET A 130 8.54 2.13 -8.06
N ILE A 131 7.44 2.21 -8.82
CA ILE A 131 7.29 1.46 -10.09
C ILE A 131 8.43 1.85 -11.04
N HIS A 132 8.71 3.14 -11.20
CA HIS A 132 9.80 3.62 -12.06
C HIS A 132 11.18 3.20 -11.56
N MET A 133 11.38 3.08 -10.24
CA MET A 133 12.65 2.62 -9.65
C MET A 133 12.76 1.10 -9.53
N SER A 134 11.72 0.34 -9.91
CA SER A 134 11.69 -1.12 -9.73
C SER A 134 12.89 -1.83 -10.37
N GLY A 135 13.33 -1.40 -11.56
CA GLY A 135 14.53 -1.93 -12.23
C GLY A 135 15.82 -1.68 -11.45
N THR A 136 15.96 -0.50 -10.85
CA THR A 136 17.10 -0.16 -10.00
C THR A 136 17.12 -1.05 -8.75
N PHE A 137 16.00 -1.19 -8.06
CA PHE A 137 15.91 -2.04 -6.88
C PHE A 137 16.11 -3.52 -7.21
N ARG A 138 15.61 -3.98 -8.36
CA ARG A 138 15.86 -5.34 -8.85
C ARG A 138 17.35 -5.61 -8.99
N ALA A 139 18.10 -4.67 -9.58
CA ALA A 139 19.55 -4.76 -9.70
C ALA A 139 20.24 -4.71 -8.33
N LEU A 140 19.82 -3.81 -7.43
CA LEU A 140 20.35 -3.71 -6.06
C LEU A 140 20.13 -5.00 -5.26
N PHE A 141 19.01 -5.69 -5.47
CA PHE A 141 18.71 -6.97 -4.85
C PHE A 141 19.35 -8.17 -5.56
N GLY A 142 20.19 -7.94 -6.58
CA GLY A 142 20.90 -8.99 -7.30
C GLY A 142 20.01 -9.89 -8.16
N LYS A 143 18.84 -9.39 -8.58
CA LYS A 143 17.85 -10.17 -9.34
C LYS A 143 18.01 -9.97 -10.83
N LYS A 144 17.90 -11.06 -11.57
CA LYS A 144 17.90 -11.01 -13.04
C LYS A 144 16.64 -10.29 -13.51
N LYS A 145 16.76 -9.47 -14.55
CA LYS A 145 15.61 -9.00 -15.31
C LYS A 145 14.90 -10.26 -15.81
N ALA A 146 13.58 -10.38 -15.58
CA ALA A 146 12.81 -11.37 -16.31
C ALA A 146 13.13 -11.12 -17.79
N GLU A 147 13.59 -12.15 -18.50
CA GLU A 147 13.98 -12.05 -19.90
C GLU A 147 12.84 -11.32 -20.63
N GLU A 148 13.15 -10.15 -21.18
CA GLU A 148 12.27 -9.52 -22.17
C GLU A 148 12.17 -10.58 -23.26
N THR A 149 11.02 -11.24 -23.38
CA THR A 149 10.70 -12.01 -24.56
C THR A 149 10.74 -11.00 -25.71
N ASP A 150 11.90 -10.92 -26.36
CA ASP A 150 12.03 -10.35 -27.69
C ASP A 150 11.15 -11.19 -28.59
N ASP A 151 9.86 -10.83 -28.65
CA ASP A 151 8.96 -11.24 -29.71
C ASP A 151 9.49 -10.59 -31.00
N TRP A 152 10.39 -11.31 -31.67
CA TRP A 152 10.74 -11.10 -33.08
C TRP A 152 9.59 -11.55 -33.99
#